data_AF-A0A151S7V0-F1
#
_entry.id   AF-A0A151S7V0-F1
#
_cell.length_a   1.000
_cell.length_b   1.000
_cell.length_c   1.000
_cell.angle_alpha   90.00
_cell.angle_beta   90.00
_cell.angle_gamma   90.00
#
_symmetry.space_group_name_H-M   'P 1'
#
loop_
_entity.id
_entity.type
_entity.pdbx_description
1 polymer ?
#
loop_
_entity_poly.entity_id
_entity_poly.type
_entity_poly.pdbx_seq_one_letter_code
_entity_poly.pdbx_strand_id
1 'polypeptide(L)'
;MNNTLEYRSPIDSDGHDTHTASITVGRYVFLTSTMGYAKGMAAEMSPLGSVLVYKVYWNINYYDSDILAAFDAVVADSVEVISLSVGGMVVPYHLDVIIVGAFEASKDGVFVSASMGNNGPGVLTVTNVAPWMLAYVAKKSSIQVTICLNFWSNSRKPWSKKMSYRSRQHC
;
A
#
# COMPACT_ATOMS: atom_id res chain seq x y z
N MET A 1 -23.28 0.60 2.66
CA MET A 1 -22.42 0.76 3.85
C MET A 1 -22.92 -0.15 4.96
N ASN A 2 -22.12 -1.15 5.33
CA ASN A 2 -22.41 -2.05 6.44
C ASN A 2 -21.58 -1.59 7.65
N ASN A 3 -22.25 -1.03 8.66
CA ASN A 3 -21.59 -0.41 9.82
C ASN A 3 -20.88 -1.42 10.75
N THR A 4 -20.91 -2.72 10.44
CA THR A 4 -20.20 -3.75 11.22
C THR A 4 -18.81 -4.08 10.66
N LEU A 5 -18.55 -3.73 9.40
CA LEU A 5 -17.27 -3.98 8.72
C LEU A 5 -16.49 -2.69 8.44
N GLU A 6 -17.17 -1.54 8.51
CA GLU A 6 -16.58 -0.24 8.19
C GLU A 6 -17.11 0.87 9.10
N TYR A 7 -16.27 1.88 9.31
CA TYR A 7 -16.59 3.08 10.08
C TYR A 7 -16.86 4.24 9.14
N ARG A 8 -17.94 5.00 9.35
CA ARG A 8 -18.16 6.31 8.69
C ARG A 8 -17.25 7.39 9.29
N SER A 9 -15.96 7.14 9.18
CA SER A 9 -14.88 7.99 9.67
C SER A 9 -13.62 7.66 8.85
N PRO A 10 -12.57 8.50 8.90
CA PRO A 10 -11.29 8.21 8.24
C PRO A 10 -10.51 7.05 8.91
N ILE A 11 -11.12 6.32 9.86
CA ILE A 11 -10.50 5.17 10.48
C ILE A 11 -10.38 4.05 9.44
N ASP A 12 -9.16 3.55 9.30
CA ASP A 12 -8.82 2.39 8.50
C ASP A 12 -9.30 1.11 9.19
N SER A 13 -10.10 0.32 8.47
CA SER A 13 -10.66 -0.97 8.92
C SER A 13 -10.01 -2.17 8.23
N ASP A 14 -9.16 -1.94 7.24
CA ASP A 14 -8.50 -2.98 6.45
C ASP A 14 -7.01 -3.13 6.83
N GLY A 15 -6.33 -2.00 7.03
CA GLY A 15 -4.90 -1.93 7.36
C GLY A 15 -4.02 -1.50 6.17
N HIS A 16 -4.54 -1.55 4.94
CA HIS A 16 -3.82 -1.12 3.74
C HIS A 16 -3.36 0.35 3.83
N ASP A 17 -4.24 1.24 4.27
CA ASP A 17 -3.96 2.68 4.32
C ASP A 17 -2.98 2.99 5.43
N THR A 18 -3.14 2.36 6.60
CA THR A 18 -2.21 2.48 7.72
C THR A 18 -0.80 2.02 7.35
N HIS A 19 -0.69 0.90 6.64
CA HIS A 19 0.59 0.37 6.16
C HIS A 19 1.24 1.28 5.10
N THR A 20 0.45 1.84 4.19
CA THR A 20 0.95 2.77 3.15
C THR A 20 1.39 4.10 3.75
N ALA A 21 0.60 4.65 4.67
CA ALA A 21 0.91 5.87 5.40
C ALA A 21 2.17 5.69 6.26
N SER A 22 2.34 4.54 6.93
CA SER A 22 3.55 4.28 7.69
C SER A 22 4.78 4.27 6.79
N ILE A 23 4.75 3.67 5.59
CA ILE A 23 5.91 3.67 4.68
C ILE A 23 6.33 5.09 4.24
N THR A 24 5.36 5.98 4.10
CA THR A 24 5.61 7.32 3.55
C THR A 24 6.10 8.29 4.62
N VAL A 25 5.39 8.35 5.75
CA VAL A 25 5.55 9.38 6.79
C VAL A 25 5.55 8.81 8.22
N GLY A 26 5.84 7.51 8.36
CA GLY A 26 5.93 6.88 9.66
C GLY A 26 7.08 7.42 10.51
N ARG A 27 6.80 7.64 11.80
CA ARG A 27 7.84 8.00 12.78
C ARG A 27 8.73 6.81 13.08
N TYR A 28 9.92 7.11 13.63
CA TYR A 28 10.80 6.07 14.15
C TYR A 28 10.13 5.29 15.28
N VAL A 29 9.99 3.98 15.07
CA VAL A 29 9.51 3.06 16.10
C VAL A 29 10.58 1.99 16.32
N PHE A 30 11.06 1.92 17.56
CA PHE A 30 12.10 0.95 17.98
C PHE A 30 11.48 -0.39 18.35
N LEU A 31 12.28 -1.46 18.25
CA LEU A 31 11.91 -2.80 18.69
C LEU A 31 10.68 -3.37 17.97
N THR A 32 10.48 -2.99 16.71
CA THR A 32 9.39 -3.49 15.89
C THR A 32 9.72 -4.86 15.31
N SER A 33 8.70 -5.71 15.18
CA SER A 33 8.79 -6.99 14.50
C SER A 33 7.41 -7.49 14.11
N THR A 34 7.32 -8.23 13.01
CA THR A 34 6.09 -8.93 12.64
C THR A 34 6.23 -10.39 13.05
N MET A 35 5.55 -10.79 14.12
CA MET A 35 5.63 -12.16 14.68
C MET A 35 7.08 -12.61 14.96
N GLY A 36 7.97 -11.68 15.30
CA GLY A 36 9.39 -11.94 15.54
C GLY A 36 10.28 -11.93 14.29
N TYR A 37 9.74 -11.71 13.09
CA TYR A 37 10.49 -11.47 11.86
C TYR A 37 10.76 -9.99 11.63
N ALA A 38 11.75 -9.69 10.78
CA ALA A 38 12.16 -8.32 10.41
C ALA A 38 12.40 -7.40 11.64
N LYS A 39 13.10 -7.92 12.65
CA LYS A 39 13.36 -7.19 13.90
C LYS A 39 14.27 -5.98 13.63
N GLY A 40 13.88 -4.82 14.13
CA GLY A 40 14.72 -3.63 14.02
C GLY A 40 14.00 -2.36 14.44
N MET A 41 14.38 -1.26 13.80
CA MET A 41 13.70 0.03 13.86
C MET A 41 12.92 0.20 12.56
N ALA A 42 11.63 0.50 12.65
CA ALA A 42 10.87 0.99 11.51
C ALA A 42 11.26 2.45 11.28
N ALA A 43 11.68 2.76 10.05
CA ALA A 43 12.24 4.04 9.65
C ALA A 43 11.86 4.30 8.19
N GLU A 44 11.33 5.49 7.92
CA GLU A 44 10.52 5.73 6.73
C GLU A 44 11.01 6.98 5.98
N MET A 45 10.42 7.26 4.82
CA MET A 45 10.96 8.26 3.88
C MET A 45 10.93 9.69 4.44
N SER A 46 9.86 10.07 5.14
CA SER A 46 9.73 11.41 5.77
C SER A 46 9.15 11.33 7.19
N PRO A 47 9.97 11.00 8.21
CA PRO A 47 9.49 10.82 9.59
C PRO A 47 9.01 12.10 10.29
N LEU A 48 9.32 13.26 9.71
CA LEU A 48 8.89 14.58 10.20
C LEU A 48 7.76 15.18 9.35
N GLY A 49 7.31 14.48 8.30
CA GLY A 49 6.20 14.90 7.47
C GLY A 49 4.88 14.89 8.23
N SER A 50 3.99 15.81 7.86
CA SER A 50 2.59 15.79 8.28
C SER A 50 1.79 14.91 7.33
N VAL A 51 0.75 14.25 7.83
CA VAL A 51 -0.13 13.39 7.03
C VAL A 51 -1.57 13.89 7.12
N LEU A 52 -2.20 14.03 5.96
CA LEU A 52 -3.65 14.21 5.83
C LEU A 52 -4.19 12.95 5.15
N VAL A 53 -5.31 12.43 5.67
CA VAL A 53 -5.89 11.17 5.23
C VAL A 53 -7.27 11.43 4.65
N TYR A 54 -7.43 11.13 3.36
CA TYR A 54 -8.70 11.21 2.64
C TYR A 54 -9.13 9.80 2.27
N LYS A 55 -10.19 9.31 2.94
CA LYS A 55 -10.70 7.96 2.71
C LYS A 55 -11.69 7.96 1.55
N VAL A 56 -11.27 7.38 0.42
CA VAL A 56 -12.06 7.29 -0.82
C VAL A 56 -12.51 5.88 -1.17
N TYR A 57 -11.90 4.87 -0.53
CA TYR A 57 -12.19 3.47 -0.79
C TYR A 57 -12.98 2.87 0.39
N TRP A 58 -14.08 2.21 0.06
CA TRP A 58 -14.93 1.49 1.01
C TRP A 58 -15.12 0.05 0.52
N ASN A 59 -15.11 -0.92 1.43
CA ASN A 59 -15.22 -2.36 1.20
C ASN A 59 -16.40 -2.74 0.29
N ILE A 60 -17.48 -1.96 0.30
CA ILE A 60 -18.67 -2.25 -0.48
C ILE A 60 -18.70 -1.46 -1.80
N ASN A 61 -18.14 -0.24 -1.80
CA ASN A 61 -18.22 0.66 -2.95
C ASN A 61 -16.95 1.53 -3.03
N TYR A 62 -16.44 1.73 -4.24
CA TYR A 62 -15.62 2.89 -4.56
C TYR A 62 -16.40 3.71 -5.58
N TYR A 63 -16.42 5.03 -5.39
CA TYR A 63 -17.10 5.94 -6.31
C TYR A 63 -16.09 6.91 -6.88
N ASP A 64 -16.12 7.07 -8.20
CA ASP A 64 -15.30 8.04 -8.93
C ASP A 64 -15.50 9.46 -8.40
N SER A 65 -16.72 9.78 -7.92
CA SER A 65 -17.04 11.06 -7.29
C SER A 65 -16.24 11.30 -6.00
N ASP A 66 -16.00 10.26 -5.20
CA ASP A 66 -15.28 10.39 -3.93
C ASP A 66 -13.79 10.64 -4.19
N ILE A 67 -13.25 10.05 -5.27
CA ILE A 67 -11.87 10.27 -5.72
C ILE A 67 -11.68 11.72 -6.17
N LEU A 68 -12.56 12.22 -7.02
CA LEU A 68 -12.49 13.61 -7.49
C LEU A 68 -12.66 14.61 -6.33
N ALA A 69 -13.60 14.36 -5.43
CA ALA A 69 -13.78 15.20 -4.23
C ALA A 69 -12.54 15.19 -3.33
N ALA A 70 -11.82 14.08 -3.24
CA ALA A 70 -10.56 14.02 -2.51
C ALA A 70 -9.45 14.83 -3.18
N PHE A 71 -9.32 14.78 -4.52
CA PHE A 71 -8.38 15.64 -5.23
C PHE A 71 -8.68 17.12 -5.00
N ASP A 72 -9.95 17.53 -5.09
CA ASP A 72 -10.36 18.91 -4.81
C ASP A 72 -10.00 19.33 -3.38
N ALA A 73 -10.23 18.45 -2.39
CA ALA A 73 -9.89 18.71 -0.99
C ALA A 73 -8.38 18.85 -0.78
N VAL A 74 -7.58 17.99 -1.41
CA VAL A 74 -6.12 18.02 -1.31
C VAL A 74 -5.54 19.31 -1.89
N VAL A 75 -6.07 19.76 -3.04
CA VAL A 75 -5.69 21.05 -3.65
C VAL A 75 -6.08 22.21 -2.75
N ALA A 76 -7.31 22.18 -2.20
CA ALA A 76 -7.79 23.22 -1.27
C ALA A 76 -6.94 23.29 0.01
N ASP A 77 -6.51 22.14 0.53
CA ASP A 77 -5.66 22.03 1.72
C ASP A 77 -4.17 22.31 1.43
N SER A 78 -3.82 22.66 0.18
CA SER A 78 -2.46 23.01 -0.26
C SER A 78 -1.41 21.94 0.04
N VAL A 79 -1.76 20.67 -0.15
CA VAL A 79 -0.86 19.54 0.06
C VAL A 79 0.21 19.50 -1.03
N GLU A 80 1.45 19.21 -0.66
CA GLU A 80 2.57 19.17 -1.61
C GLU A 80 2.65 17.84 -2.39
N VAL A 81 2.32 16.72 -1.74
CA VAL A 81 2.50 15.37 -2.28
C VAL A 81 1.29 14.48 -1.98
N ILE A 82 0.79 13.80 -3.00
CA ILE A 82 -0.23 12.75 -2.90
C ILE A 82 0.44 11.39 -3.08
N SER A 83 0.18 10.47 -2.16
CA SER A 83 0.51 9.05 -2.29
C SER A 83 -0.78 8.24 -2.47
N LEU A 84 -1.03 7.78 -3.70
CA LEU A 84 -2.24 7.07 -4.08
C LEU A 84 -1.94 5.61 -4.46
N SER A 85 -2.22 4.68 -3.56
CA SER A 85 -2.08 3.24 -3.85
C SER A 85 -3.41 2.61 -4.30
N VAL A 86 -4.08 3.26 -5.26
CA VAL A 86 -5.34 2.82 -5.87
C VAL A 86 -5.20 2.88 -7.39
N GLY A 87 -5.85 1.97 -8.11
CA GLY A 87 -5.85 1.95 -9.56
C GLY A 87 -7.18 1.43 -10.10
N GLY A 88 -7.63 2.00 -11.21
CA GLY A 88 -8.83 1.58 -11.92
C GLY A 88 -8.56 0.52 -12.99
N MET A 89 -9.50 0.40 -13.93
CA MET A 89 -9.29 -0.39 -15.14
C MET A 89 -8.39 0.35 -16.13
N VAL A 90 -7.74 -0.39 -17.04
CA VAL A 90 -6.97 0.21 -18.13
C VAL A 90 -7.94 0.82 -19.15
N VAL A 91 -8.14 2.13 -19.06
CA VAL A 91 -9.01 2.92 -19.94
C VAL A 91 -8.25 4.14 -20.50
N PRO A 92 -8.74 4.76 -21.59
CA PRO A 92 -8.18 6.03 -22.07
C PRO A 92 -8.18 7.11 -20.97
N TYR A 93 -7.18 8.00 -20.96
CA TYR A 93 -6.95 8.97 -19.90
C TYR A 93 -8.16 9.83 -19.50
N HIS A 94 -9.01 10.20 -20.47
CA HIS A 94 -10.19 11.03 -20.22
C HIS A 94 -11.35 10.28 -19.54
N LEU A 95 -11.29 8.95 -19.47
CA LEU A 95 -12.24 8.11 -18.74
C LEU A 95 -11.70 7.65 -17.39
N ASP A 96 -10.42 7.89 -17.10
CA ASP A 96 -9.80 7.54 -15.83
C ASP A 96 -9.83 8.75 -14.89
N VAL A 97 -10.72 8.70 -13.90
CA VAL A 97 -10.90 9.80 -12.94
C VAL A 97 -9.68 10.05 -12.08
N ILE A 98 -8.83 9.04 -11.85
CA ILE A 98 -7.58 9.21 -11.12
C ILE A 98 -6.62 10.05 -11.96
N ILE A 99 -6.53 9.75 -13.25
CA ILE A 99 -5.65 10.48 -14.18
C ILE A 99 -6.14 11.91 -14.38
N VAL A 100 -7.45 12.12 -14.53
CA VAL A 100 -8.06 13.45 -14.66
C VAL A 100 -7.86 14.27 -13.37
N GLY A 101 -8.15 13.70 -12.20
CA GLY A 101 -7.94 14.38 -10.92
C GLY A 101 -6.46 14.71 -10.68
N ALA A 102 -5.56 13.77 -11.00
CA ALA A 102 -4.13 14.00 -10.92
C ALA A 102 -3.64 15.10 -11.88
N PHE A 103 -4.27 15.25 -13.05
CA PHE A 103 -3.91 16.30 -14.01
C PHE A 103 -4.22 17.68 -13.44
N GLU A 104 -5.41 17.87 -12.87
CA GLU A 104 -5.78 19.14 -12.24
C GLU A 104 -4.90 19.43 -11.02
N ALA A 105 -4.69 18.45 -10.13
CA ALA A 105 -3.81 18.61 -8.98
C ALA A 105 -2.37 18.98 -9.40
N SER A 106 -1.86 18.39 -10.49
CA SER A 106 -0.53 18.70 -11.01
C SER A 106 -0.41 20.12 -11.56
N LYS A 107 -1.48 20.70 -12.11
CA LYS A 107 -1.48 22.10 -12.56
C LYS A 107 -1.34 23.07 -11.38
N ASP A 108 -1.93 22.71 -10.25
CA ASP A 108 -1.87 23.49 -9.01
C ASP A 108 -0.59 23.22 -8.20
N GLY A 109 0.35 22.46 -8.77
CA GLY A 109 1.68 22.23 -8.19
C GLY A 109 1.76 21.05 -7.22
N VAL A 110 0.71 20.22 -7.12
CA VAL A 110 0.70 19.04 -6.26
C VAL A 110 1.36 17.86 -6.97
N PHE A 111 2.33 17.22 -6.33
CA PHE A 111 3.02 16.06 -6.89
C PHE A 111 2.24 14.76 -6.61
N VAL A 112 1.88 14.02 -7.66
CA VAL A 112 1.07 12.79 -7.53
C VAL A 112 1.90 11.54 -7.78
N SER A 113 1.98 10.65 -6.78
CA SER A 113 2.61 9.33 -6.88
C SER A 113 1.57 8.22 -6.80
N ALA A 114 1.59 7.28 -7.73
CA ALA A 114 0.62 6.17 -7.77
C ALA A 114 1.19 4.83 -8.22
N SER A 115 0.58 3.73 -7.78
CA SER A 115 1.01 2.38 -8.15
C SER A 115 0.57 1.99 -9.56
N MET A 116 1.37 1.19 -10.27
CA MET A 116 1.04 0.70 -11.62
C MET A 116 0.10 -0.52 -11.65
N GLY A 117 -0.49 -0.89 -10.51
CA GLY A 117 -1.36 -2.06 -10.37
C GLY A 117 -0.60 -3.39 -10.22
N ASN A 118 -1.31 -4.40 -9.73
CA ASN A 118 -0.77 -5.73 -9.41
C ASN A 118 -1.21 -6.83 -10.39
N ASN A 119 -1.83 -6.45 -11.52
CA ASN A 119 -2.43 -7.37 -12.49
C ASN A 119 -1.44 -7.96 -13.51
N GLY A 120 -0.14 -7.71 -13.34
CA GLY A 120 0.91 -8.32 -14.15
C GLY A 120 0.97 -9.86 -13.98
N PRO A 121 1.77 -10.57 -14.80
CA PRO A 121 2.77 -10.07 -15.76
C PRO A 121 2.26 -9.91 -17.20
N GLY A 122 0.95 -10.01 -17.44
CA GLY A 122 0.37 -9.89 -18.78
C GLY A 122 0.68 -8.54 -19.45
N VAL A 123 0.70 -8.51 -20.78
CA VAL A 123 0.82 -7.26 -21.53
C VAL A 123 -0.39 -6.35 -21.28
N LEU A 124 -0.19 -5.03 -21.32
CA LEU A 124 -1.26 -4.03 -21.16
C LEU A 124 -2.03 -4.11 -19.83
N THR A 125 -1.35 -4.51 -18.75
CA THR A 125 -1.94 -4.61 -17.40
C THR A 125 -1.62 -3.41 -16.49
N VAL A 126 -0.79 -2.48 -16.97
CA VAL A 126 -0.32 -1.31 -16.21
C VAL A 126 -1.38 -0.21 -16.19
N THR A 127 -1.57 0.38 -15.01
CA THR A 127 -2.49 1.51 -14.76
C THR A 127 -1.71 2.75 -14.29
N ASN A 128 -2.38 3.90 -14.17
CA ASN A 128 -1.78 5.14 -13.65
C ASN A 128 -0.52 5.62 -14.40
N VAL A 129 -0.47 5.41 -15.72
CA VAL A 129 0.70 5.71 -16.56
C VAL A 129 0.70 7.12 -17.15
N ALA A 130 0.03 8.07 -16.49
CA ALA A 130 -0.07 9.44 -16.98
C ALA A 130 1.28 10.17 -16.86
N PRO A 131 1.68 11.01 -17.84
CA PRO A 131 2.99 11.68 -17.82
C PRO A 131 3.23 12.64 -16.65
N TRP A 132 2.15 13.17 -16.06
CA TRP A 132 2.19 14.08 -14.92
C TRP A 132 2.19 13.37 -13.56
N MET A 133 2.18 12.03 -13.55
CA MET A 133 2.20 11.22 -12.34
C MET A 133 3.51 10.45 -12.24
N LEU A 134 3.98 10.25 -11.01
CA LEU A 134 5.02 9.28 -10.74
C LEU A 134 4.40 7.90 -10.55
N ALA A 135 4.53 7.06 -11.56
CA ALA A 135 4.08 5.67 -11.50
C ALA A 135 5.18 4.77 -10.90
N TYR A 136 4.87 4.02 -9.84
CA TYR A 136 5.82 3.11 -9.19
C TYR A 136 5.43 1.63 -9.30
N VAL A 137 6.44 0.75 -9.26
CA VAL A 137 6.30 -0.71 -9.31
C VAL A 137 6.83 -1.36 -8.05
N ALA A 138 6.26 -2.52 -7.70
CA ALA A 138 6.79 -3.34 -6.62
C ALA A 138 8.02 -4.12 -7.08
N LYS A 139 9.08 -4.11 -6.25
CA LYS A 139 10.27 -4.95 -6.42
C LYS A 139 10.51 -5.76 -5.16
N LYS A 140 10.91 -7.02 -5.34
CA LYS A 140 11.32 -7.87 -4.20
C LYS A 140 12.55 -7.28 -3.53
N SER A 141 12.49 -7.15 -2.21
CA SER A 141 13.64 -6.78 -1.40
C SER A 141 14.61 -7.97 -1.26
N SER A 142 15.87 -7.68 -0.95
CA SER A 142 16.88 -8.69 -0.62
C SER A 142 16.65 -9.35 0.73
N ILE A 143 15.86 -8.73 1.62
CA ILE A 143 15.47 -9.30 2.91
C ILE A 143 14.27 -10.21 2.68
N GLN A 144 14.48 -11.51 2.80
CA GLN A 144 13.43 -12.51 2.62
C GLN A 144 13.23 -13.32 3.90
N VAL A 145 11.97 -13.50 4.28
CA VAL A 145 11.58 -14.42 5.36
C VAL A 145 11.29 -15.78 4.73
N THR A 146 12.13 -16.76 5.04
CA THR A 146 11.96 -18.14 4.59
C THR A 146 11.36 -18.99 5.71
N ILE A 147 10.25 -19.66 5.44
CA ILE A 147 9.65 -20.65 6.34
C ILE A 147 10.18 -22.04 5.93
N CYS A 148 11.01 -22.66 6.78
CA CYS A 148 11.49 -24.02 6.56
C CYS A 148 10.40 -25.03 6.98
N LEU A 149 9.84 -25.74 6.01
CA LEU A 149 8.95 -26.88 6.28
C LEU A 149 9.78 -28.17 6.28
N ASN A 150 9.78 -28.89 7.41
CA ASN A 150 10.35 -30.23 7.47
C ASN A 150 9.24 -31.25 7.22
N PHE A 151 9.29 -31.92 6.07
CA PHE A 151 8.43 -33.07 5.79
C PHE A 151 9.05 -34.32 6.41
N TRP A 152 8.40 -34.86 7.44
CA TRP A 152 8.80 -36.11 8.05
C TRP A 152 8.21 -37.29 7.26
N SER A 153 9.06 -38.09 6.60
CA SER A 153 8.66 -39.38 6.02
C SER A 153 8.50 -40.41 7.14
N ASN A 154 7.30 -40.98 7.26
CA ASN A 154 6.88 -41.79 8.40
C ASN A 154 7.39 -43.23 8.27
N SER A 155 8.58 -43.50 8.80
CA SER A 155 8.96 -44.85 9.24
C SER A 155 9.62 -44.80 10.61
N ARG A 156 8.79 -45.01 11.67
CA ARG A 156 9.12 -45.35 13.09
C ARG A 156 9.09 -44.21 14.15
N LYS A 157 7.88 -43.93 14.71
CA LYS A 157 7.50 -43.50 16.10
C LYS A 157 8.22 -42.28 16.79
N PRO A 158 7.85 -41.87 18.04
CA PRO A 158 6.70 -41.05 18.43
C PRO A 158 7.04 -39.64 18.98
N TRP A 159 6.19 -38.65 18.66
CA TRP A 159 5.84 -37.38 19.34
C TRP A 159 6.91 -36.53 20.08
N SER A 160 7.35 -35.45 19.42
CA SER A 160 7.29 -34.07 19.96
C SER A 160 7.46 -33.04 18.84
N LYS A 161 6.47 -32.16 18.61
CA LYS A 161 6.59 -31.07 17.63
C LYS A 161 7.41 -29.94 18.27
N LYS A 162 8.60 -29.66 17.74
CA LYS A 162 9.27 -28.37 17.94
C LYS A 162 9.41 -27.67 16.60
N MET A 163 8.68 -26.55 16.46
CA MET A 163 8.92 -25.57 15.40
C MET A 163 10.22 -24.85 15.77
N SER A 164 11.33 -25.23 15.14
CA SER A 164 12.64 -24.66 15.45
C SER A 164 12.93 -23.48 14.52
N TYR A 165 13.10 -22.31 15.13
CA TYR A 165 13.53 -21.09 14.45
C TYR A 165 15.03 -21.16 14.17
N ARG A 166 15.42 -21.26 12.89
CA ARG A 166 16.82 -21.05 12.48
C ARG A 166 16.88 -19.87 11.51
N SER A 167 17.48 -18.78 11.98
CA SER A 167 17.86 -17.67 11.11
C SER A 167 19.22 -17.98 10.48
N ARG A 168 19.24 -17.97 9.15
CA ARG A 168 20.38 -17.86 8.20
C ARG A 168 20.69 -19.11 7.37
N GLN A 169 20.46 -18.89 6.08
CA GLN A 169 21.16 -19.38 4.89
C GLN A 169 21.14 -20.90 4.66
N HIS A 170 20.32 -21.27 3.69
CA HIS A 170 20.09 -22.61 3.14
C HIS A 170 19.26 -23.55 4.03
N CYS A 171 18.14 -23.99 3.47
CA CYS A 171 17.55 -25.28 3.82
C CYS A 171 18.54 -26.39 3.43
#